data_AF-A0A9E1BBR9-F1
#
_entry.id   AF-A0A9E1BBR9-F1
#
_cell.length_a   1.000
_cell.length_b   1.000
_cell.length_c   1.000
_cell.angle_alpha   90.00
_cell.angle_beta   90.00
_cell.angle_gamma   90.00
#
_symmetry.space_group_name_H-M   'P 1'
#
loop_
_entity.id
_entity.type
_entity.pdbx_description
1 polymer ?
#
loop_
_entity_poly.entity_id
_entity_poly.type
_entity_poly.pdbx_seq_one_letter_code
_entity_poly.pdbx_strand_id
1 'polypeptide(L)' 'PKLRGVFTFLTASVLSFASVLFTYFGVNFYLSGLHSYANGESFGISGLIYLILAALALLIAIAYRSRDIKVV' A
#
# COMPACT_ATOMS: atom_id res chain seq x y z
N PRO A 1 -13.77 12.60 -18.66
CA PRO A 1 -13.28 11.79 -17.51
C PRO A 1 -11.75 11.94 -17.34
N LYS A 2 -11.30 12.61 -16.27
CA LYS A 2 -9.89 13.01 -16.05
C LYS A 2 -8.98 11.89 -15.50
N LEU A 3 -9.55 10.74 -15.09
CA LEU A 3 -8.83 9.63 -14.44
C LEU A 3 -8.57 8.42 -15.37
N ARG A 4 -8.70 8.58 -16.70
CA ARG A 4 -8.54 7.47 -17.66
C ARG A 4 -7.09 7.21 -18.11
N GLY A 5 -6.11 7.83 -17.46
CA GLY A 5 -4.70 7.68 -17.82
C GLY A 5 -4.11 6.34 -17.34
N VAL A 6 -3.19 5.77 -18.13
CA VAL A 6 -2.47 4.53 -17.78
C VAL A 6 -1.76 4.67 -16.43
N PHE A 7 -1.10 5.80 -16.19
CA PHE A 7 -0.46 6.10 -14.90
C PHE A 7 -1.46 6.03 -13.73
N THR A 8 -2.65 6.63 -13.90
CA THR A 8 -3.70 6.61 -12.87
C THR A 8 -4.21 5.20 -12.60
N PHE A 9 -4.38 4.40 -13.65
CA PHE A 9 -4.78 3.00 -13.53
C PHE A 9 -3.74 2.18 -12.75
N LEU A 10 -2.47 2.24 -13.15
CA LEU A 10 -1.38 1.51 -12.49
C LEU A 10 -1.21 1.93 -11.03
N THR A 11 -1.26 3.24 -10.76
CA THR A 11 -1.17 3.77 -9.39
C THR A 11 -2.34 3.28 -8.53
N ALA A 12 -3.56 3.34 -9.06
CA ALA A 12 -4.75 2.86 -8.36
C ALA A 12 -4.70 1.34 -8.10
N SER A 13 -4.20 0.55 -9.04
CA SER A 13 -4.00 -0.90 -8.86
C SER A 13 -3.04 -1.20 -7.72
N VAL A 14 -1.90 -0.51 -7.66
CA VAL A 14 -0.91 -0.68 -6.57
C VAL A 14 -1.50 -0.26 -5.23
N LEU A 15 -2.20 0.88 -5.16
CA LEU A 15 -2.84 1.35 -3.93
C LEU A 15 -3.97 0.41 -3.46
N SER A 16 -4.74 -0.14 -4.40
CA SER A 16 -5.79 -1.12 -4.09
C SER A 16 -5.18 -2.39 -3.48
N PHE A 17 -4.11 -2.92 -4.07
CA PHE A 17 -3.41 -4.08 -3.53
C PHE A 17 -2.79 -3.79 -2.15
N ALA A 18 -2.15 -2.62 -1.99
CA ALA A 18 -1.59 -2.19 -0.71
C ALA A 18 -2.66 -2.07 0.39
N SER A 19 -3.87 -1.61 0.05
CA SER A 19 -5.01 -1.52 0.98
C SER A 19 -5.47 -2.90 1.47
N VAL A 20 -5.55 -3.89 0.56
CA VAL A 20 -5.88 -5.28 0.92
C VAL A 20 -4.84 -5.85 1.88
N LEU A 21 -3.55 -5.65 1.59
CA LEU A 21 -2.47 -6.11 2.47
C LEU A 21 -2.52 -5.42 3.84
N PHE A 22 -2.67 -4.09 3.88
CA PHE A 22 -2.74 -3.34 5.13
C PHE A 22 -3.93 -3.80 5.99
N THR A 23 -5.07 -4.07 5.37
CA THR A 23 -6.25 -4.56 6.09
C THR A 23 -6.03 -5.99 6.61
N TYR A 24 -5.48 -6.89 5.79
CA TYR A 24 -5.16 -8.26 6.20
C TYR A 24 -4.16 -8.26 7.35
N PHE A 25 -2.99 -7.63 7.17
CA PHE A 25 -1.97 -7.60 8.22
C PHE A 25 -2.41 -6.80 9.44
N GLY A 26 -3.17 -5.72 9.22
CA GLY A 26 -3.77 -4.89 10.26
C GLY A 26 -4.55 -5.75 11.24
N VAL A 27 -5.61 -6.42 10.79
CA VAL A 27 -6.50 -7.16 11.70
C VAL A 27 -5.92 -8.50 12.18
N ASN A 28 -4.97 -9.10 11.45
CA ASN A 28 -4.41 -10.42 11.78
C ASN A 28 -3.10 -10.37 12.59
N PHE A 29 -2.38 -9.24 12.60
CA PHE A 29 -1.05 -9.14 13.22
C PHE A 29 -0.81 -7.85 14.00
N TYR A 30 -1.36 -6.69 13.57
CA TYR A 30 -1.08 -5.40 14.21
C TYR A 30 -2.14 -4.93 15.21
N LEU A 31 -3.41 -5.25 14.97
CA LEU A 31 -4.50 -5.06 15.91
C LEU A 31 -4.75 -6.37 16.66
N SER A 32 -4.76 -6.30 17.99
CA SER A 32 -5.08 -7.45 18.84
C SER A 32 -6.60 -7.63 18.95
N GLY A 33 -7.10 -8.81 18.59
CA GLY A 33 -8.50 -9.22 18.74
C GLY A 33 -8.62 -10.74 18.89
N LEU A 34 -9.78 -11.25 19.33
CA LEU A 34 -10.02 -12.66 19.68
C LEU A 34 -9.67 -13.70 18.58
N HIS A 35 -9.47 -13.27 17.33
CA HIS A 35 -9.14 -14.11 16.18
C HIS A 35 -7.80 -13.74 15.51
N SER A 36 -6.97 -12.89 16.14
CA SER A 36 -5.66 -12.53 15.59
C SER A 36 -4.72 -13.74 15.67
N TYR A 37 -4.05 -14.08 14.57
CA TYR A 37 -3.15 -15.25 14.53
C TYR A 37 -1.87 -15.04 15.35
N ALA A 38 -1.54 -13.78 15.68
CA ALA A 38 -0.37 -13.40 16.47
C ALA A 38 -0.57 -13.48 18.00
N ASN A 39 -1.38 -14.45 18.47
CA ASN A 39 -1.61 -14.65 19.91
C ASN A 39 -0.32 -15.13 20.60
N GLY A 40 0.43 -14.19 21.20
CA GLY A 40 1.56 -14.49 22.09
C GLY A 40 2.74 -13.52 21.97
N GLU A 41 3.06 -13.08 20.76
CA GLU A 41 4.08 -12.06 20.48
C GLU A 41 3.48 -11.06 19.50
N SER A 42 2.88 -9.98 20.03
CA SER A 42 2.41 -8.88 19.20
C SER A 42 3.61 -8.31 18.46
N PHE A 43 3.66 -8.51 17.14
CA PHE A 43 4.47 -7.68 16.27
C PHE A 43 3.86 -6.28 16.33
N GLY A 44 4.30 -5.48 17.30
CA GLY A 44 3.93 -4.08 17.40
C GLY A 44 4.16 -3.39 16.06
N ILE A 45 3.36 -2.36 15.77
CA ILE A 45 3.52 -1.56 14.55
C ILE A 45 4.99 -1.08 14.48
N SER A 46 5.77 -1.70 13.61
CA SER A 46 7.19 -1.40 13.49
C SER A 46 7.37 -0.15 12.63
N GLY A 47 8.43 0.62 12.90
CA GLY A 47 8.80 1.77 12.08
C GLY A 47 8.94 1.43 10.58
N LEU A 48 9.18 0.16 10.25
CA LEU A 48 9.29 -0.33 8.87
C LEU A 48 8.01 -0.13 8.07
N ILE A 49 6.82 -0.22 8.67
CA ILE A 49 5.54 -0.04 7.95
C ILE A 49 5.42 1.41 7.48
N TYR A 50 5.72 2.37 8.35
CA TYR A 50 5.71 3.79 7.99
C TYR A 50 6.75 4.08 6.91
N LEU A 51 7.93 3.46 7.00
CA LEU A 51 8.97 3.59 5.99
C LEU A 51 8.56 3.01 4.63
N ILE A 52 7.89 1.84 4.60
CA ILE A 52 7.37 1.23 3.38
C ILE A 52 6.27 2.11 2.75
N LEU A 53 5.34 2.63 3.56
CA LEU A 53 4.29 3.54 3.09
C LEU A 53 4.88 4.85 2.54
N ALA A 54 5.87 5.42 3.23
CA ALA A 54 6.58 6.62 2.78
C ALA A 54 7.36 6.36 1.47
N ALA A 55 8.04 5.21 1.37
CA ALA A 55 8.75 4.81 0.16
C ALA A 55 7.78 4.61 -1.01
N LEU A 56 6.63 3.98 -0.78
CA LEU A 56 5.59 3.81 -1.79
C LEU A 56 5.04 5.17 -2.27
N ALA A 57 4.76 6.08 -1.35
CA ALA A 57 4.31 7.44 -1.68
C ALA A 57 5.38 8.21 -2.48
N LEU A 58 6.65 8.10 -2.09
CA LEU A 58 7.78 8.70 -2.81
C LEU A 58 7.93 8.12 -4.22
N LEU A 59 7.81 6.80 -4.38
CA LEU A 59 7.86 6.15 -5.69
C LEU A 59 6.74 6.63 -6.61
N ILE A 60 5.51 6.76 -6.11
CA ILE A 60 4.40 7.33 -6.87
C ILE A 60 4.68 8.79 -7.24
N ALA A 61 5.22 9.59 -6.31
CA ALA A 61 5.56 10.98 -6.57
C ALA A 61 6.66 11.15 -7.63
N ILE A 62 7.69 10.30 -7.59
CA ILE A 62 8.75 10.28 -8.61
C ILE A 62 8.18 9.83 -9.96
N ALA A 63 7.37 8.76 -9.96
CA ALA A 63 6.75 8.22 -11.17
C ALA A 63 5.78 9.20 -11.84
N TYR A 64 5.20 10.15 -11.08
CA TYR A 64 4.34 11.20 -11.62
C TYR A 64 5.04 12.06 -12.68
N ARG A 65 6.36 12.25 -12.59
CA ARG A 65 7.15 13.00 -13.59
C ARG A 65 7.15 12.31 -14.96
N SER A 66 6.95 10.99 -14.99
CA SER A 66 6.96 10.16 -16.20
C SER A 66 5.57 9.57 -16.48
N ARG A 67 4.51 10.29 -16.14
CA ARG A 67 3.11 9.83 -16.27
C ARG A 67 2.62 9.63 -17.71
N ASP A 68 3.28 10.24 -18.70
CA ASP A 68 2.91 10.18 -20.11
C ASP A 68 3.44 8.89 -20.78
N ILE A 69 2.78 7.78 -20.44
CA ILE A 69 3.10 6.44 -20.95
C ILE A 69 2.47 6.27 -22.33
N LYS A 70 3.29 6.04 -23.37
CA LYS A 70 2.83 5.68 -24.71
C LYS A 70 2.46 4.19 -24.72
N VAL A 71 1.20 3.88 -24.98
CA VAL A 71 0.74 2.52 -25.23
C VAL A 71 0.97 2.27 -26.72
N VAL A 72 1.92 1.39 -27.04
CA VAL A 72 2.21 0.93 -28.42
C VAL A 72 1.15 -0.07 -28.85
#